data_AF-A0A950XYY1-F1
#
_entry.id   AF-A0A950XYY1-F1
#
_cell.length_a   1.000
_cell.length_b   1.000
_cell.length_c   1.000
_cell.angle_alpha   90.00
_cell.angle_beta   90.00
_cell.angle_gamma   90.00
#
_symmetry.space_group_name_H-M   'P 1'
#
loop_
_entity.id
_entity.type
_entity.pdbx_description
1 polymer ?
#
loop_
_entity_poly.entity_id
_entity_poly.type
_entity_poly.pdbx_seq_one_letter_code
_entity_poly.pdbx_strand_id
1 'polypeptide(L)'
;MARALLTAFLLSATLYAQEPGPPAPQAPKPEDLPEEDQTLKPKEYALNPLESAKNVNVGNQYFKKGNYRAAANRYKEATLWDPGSAEAFVKLGEALERVHDFPAARQAYTKYLEIAKDAKDADAIQKRMAKWPKPASAK
;
A
#
# COMPACT_ATOMS: atom_id res chain seq x y z
N MET A 1 6.14 -67.12 63.76
CA MET A 1 6.99 -67.64 62.67
C MET A 1 6.68 -66.88 61.41
N ALA A 2 7.69 -66.39 60.71
CA ALA A 2 7.58 -65.63 59.49
C ALA A 2 7.10 -66.47 58.30
N ARG A 3 6.38 -65.85 57.36
CA ARG A 3 6.66 -65.98 55.92
C ARG A 3 6.04 -64.81 55.16
N ALA A 4 6.82 -64.37 54.19
CA ALA A 4 6.74 -63.11 53.48
C ALA A 4 6.02 -63.25 52.13
N LEU A 5 5.90 -62.07 51.48
CA LEU A 5 5.65 -61.83 50.05
C LEU A 5 4.16 -61.90 49.67
N LEU A 6 3.58 -60.99 48.88
CA LEU A 6 4.12 -60.28 47.73
C LEU A 6 3.26 -59.03 47.44
N THR A 7 3.93 -57.98 47.00
CA THR A 7 3.50 -56.78 46.24
C THR A 7 2.05 -56.67 45.75
N ALA A 8 1.44 -55.49 45.94
CA ALA A 8 0.92 -54.70 44.82
C ALA A 8 0.69 -53.25 45.23
N PHE A 9 1.42 -52.39 44.53
CA PHE A 9 1.37 -50.94 44.47
C PHE A 9 0.00 -50.48 43.96
N LEU A 10 -0.52 -49.36 44.47
CA LEU A 10 -1.21 -48.32 43.68
C LEU A 10 -1.59 -47.15 44.62
N LEU A 11 -0.72 -46.14 44.63
CA LEU A 11 -1.03 -44.80 45.13
C LEU A 11 -2.22 -44.24 44.35
N SER A 12 -3.34 -43.99 45.02
CA SER A 12 -4.38 -43.08 44.52
C SER A 12 -4.25 -41.76 45.27
N ALA A 13 -3.31 -40.94 44.77
CA ALA A 13 -3.13 -39.57 45.19
C ALA A 13 -4.34 -38.73 44.75
N THR A 14 -5.01 -38.15 45.74
CA THR A 14 -5.73 -36.86 45.73
C THR A 14 -5.97 -36.24 44.35
N LEU A 15 -7.20 -36.35 43.84
CA LEU A 15 -7.70 -35.52 42.76
C LEU A 15 -7.96 -34.11 43.33
N TYR A 16 -6.92 -33.28 43.35
CA TYR A 16 -7.08 -31.83 43.48
C TYR A 16 -7.79 -31.32 42.23
N ALA A 17 -8.85 -30.54 42.45
CA ALA A 17 -9.50 -29.78 41.39
C ALA A 17 -8.45 -28.98 40.61
N GLN A 18 -8.37 -29.20 39.30
CA GLN A 18 -7.66 -28.29 38.41
C GLN A 18 -8.44 -26.98 38.38
N GLU A 19 -7.97 -25.96 39.08
CA GLU A 19 -8.32 -24.60 38.73
C GLU A 19 -7.85 -24.34 37.28
N PRO A 20 -8.69 -23.76 36.41
CA PRO A 20 -8.23 -23.36 35.09
C PRO A 20 -7.08 -22.37 35.29
N GLY A 21 -5.87 -22.78 34.86
CA GLY A 21 -4.71 -21.90 34.88
C GLY A 21 -5.01 -20.59 34.15
N PRO A 22 -4.33 -19.49 34.51
CA PRO A 22 -4.53 -18.21 33.84
C PRO A 22 -4.40 -18.42 32.32
N PRO A 23 -5.24 -17.76 31.50
CA PRO A 23 -5.14 -17.88 30.06
C PRO A 23 -3.71 -17.55 29.67
N ALA A 24 -3.09 -18.43 28.87
CA ALA A 24 -1.76 -18.19 28.32
C ALA A 24 -1.73 -16.77 27.73
N PRO A 25 -0.64 -16.00 27.91
CA PRO A 25 -0.49 -14.71 27.29
C PRO A 25 -0.84 -14.85 25.82
N GLN A 26 -1.91 -14.17 25.39
CA GLN A 26 -2.30 -14.15 23.99
C GLN A 26 -1.06 -13.72 23.21
N ALA A 27 -0.68 -14.48 22.18
CA ALA A 27 0.35 -14.05 21.25
C ALA A 27 0.04 -12.60 20.84
N PRO A 28 1.01 -11.68 20.92
CA PRO A 28 0.75 -10.28 20.63
C PRO A 28 0.10 -10.17 19.25
N LYS A 29 -1.02 -9.45 19.19
CA LYS A 29 -1.65 -9.08 17.91
C LYS A 29 -0.60 -8.37 17.04
N PRO A 30 -0.65 -8.45 15.70
CA PRO A 30 0.31 -7.78 14.81
C PRO A 30 0.33 -6.24 14.87
N GLU A 31 -0.18 -5.60 15.92
CA GLU A 31 -0.23 -4.15 16.06
C GLU A 31 1.03 -3.50 16.68
N ASP A 32 2.04 -4.27 17.10
CA ASP A 32 3.34 -3.74 17.54
C ASP A 32 4.46 -4.11 16.55
N LEU A 33 4.36 -3.60 15.32
CA LEU A 33 5.59 -3.31 14.58
C LEU A 33 6.14 -2.02 15.19
N PRO A 34 7.39 -2.00 15.70
CA PRO A 34 7.95 -0.76 16.21
C PRO A 34 7.82 0.29 15.11
N GLU A 35 7.29 1.46 15.48
CA GLU A 35 7.41 2.69 14.71
C GLU A 35 8.91 2.96 14.55
N GLU A 36 9.55 2.26 13.59
CA GLU A 36 10.90 2.59 13.18
C GLU A 36 10.84 4.06 12.82
N ASP A 37 11.73 4.84 13.42
CA ASP A 37 12.02 6.22 13.06
C ASP A 37 12.38 6.25 11.56
N GLN A 38 11.34 6.33 10.71
CA GLN A 38 11.41 6.26 9.26
C GLN A 38 11.99 7.53 8.63
N THR A 39 12.53 8.44 9.45
CA THR A 39 12.98 9.75 8.97
C THR A 39 14.23 9.71 8.09
N LEU A 40 14.93 8.57 7.97
CA LEU A 40 16.24 8.54 7.29
C LEU A 40 16.48 7.41 6.27
N LYS A 41 15.54 6.48 6.04
CA LYS A 41 15.67 5.52 4.93
C LYS A 41 14.77 5.91 3.76
N PRO A 42 15.32 6.20 2.56
CA PRO A 42 14.50 6.38 1.38
C PRO A 42 13.60 5.16 1.18
N LYS A 43 12.31 5.39 0.99
CA LYS A 43 11.36 4.33 0.65
C LYS A 43 11.82 3.66 -0.65
N GLU A 44 12.21 2.39 -0.57
CA GLU A 44 12.57 1.58 -1.73
C GLU A 44 11.30 1.07 -2.40
N TYR A 45 11.24 1.19 -3.73
CA TYR A 45 10.11 0.73 -4.54
C TYR A 45 10.54 -0.47 -5.36
N ALA A 46 9.94 -1.63 -5.07
CA ALA A 46 10.02 -2.82 -5.92
C ALA A 46 8.72 -2.94 -6.74
N LEU A 47 8.78 -3.56 -7.92
CA LEU A 47 7.60 -3.75 -8.76
C LEU A 47 6.48 -4.46 -7.97
N ASN A 48 5.40 -3.73 -7.69
CA ASN A 48 4.27 -4.22 -6.92
C ASN A 48 2.95 -3.61 -7.46
N PRO A 49 2.31 -4.27 -8.43
CA PRO A 49 1.04 -3.81 -8.99
C PRO A 49 -0.11 -3.74 -7.97
N LEU A 50 -0.09 -4.59 -6.94
CA LEU A 50 -1.12 -4.56 -5.88
C LEU A 50 -1.01 -3.30 -5.03
N GLU A 51 0.21 -2.95 -4.61
CA GLU A 51 0.44 -1.72 -3.85
C GLU A 51 0.21 -0.48 -4.73
N SER A 52 0.50 -0.55 -6.03
CA SER A 52 0.11 0.48 -7.00
C SER A 52 -1.41 0.69 -7.03
N ALA A 53 -2.18 -0.38 -7.24
CA ALA A 53 -3.65 -0.32 -7.27
C ALA A 53 -4.26 0.20 -5.96
N LYS A 54 -3.68 -0.18 -4.80
CA LYS A 54 -4.09 0.35 -3.50
C LYS A 54 -3.86 1.86 -3.41
N ASN A 55 -2.71 2.36 -3.87
CA ASN A 55 -2.43 3.78 -3.90
C ASN A 55 -3.34 4.54 -4.88
N VAL A 56 -3.69 3.94 -6.02
CA VAL A 56 -4.74 4.48 -6.93
C VAL A 56 -6.08 4.58 -6.21
N ASN A 57 -6.50 3.54 -5.49
CA ASN A 57 -7.75 3.56 -4.74
C ASN A 57 -7.78 4.67 -3.68
N VAL A 58 -6.71 4.83 -2.90
CA VAL A 58 -6.61 5.92 -1.92
C VAL A 58 -6.63 7.29 -2.63
N GLY A 59 -5.90 7.43 -3.76
CA GLY A 59 -5.93 8.63 -4.58
C GLY A 59 -7.34 8.97 -5.08
N ASN A 60 -8.10 7.98 -5.54
CA ASN A 60 -9.50 8.14 -5.97
C ASN A 60 -10.37 8.70 -4.84
N GLN A 61 -10.16 8.25 -3.60
CA GLN A 61 -10.90 8.76 -2.45
C GLN A 61 -10.57 10.24 -2.15
N TYR A 62 -9.31 10.65 -2.27
CA TYR A 62 -8.94 12.07 -2.16
C TYR A 62 -9.48 12.91 -3.32
N PHE A 63 -9.41 12.39 -4.54
CA PHE A 63 -9.90 13.07 -5.73
C PHE A 63 -11.40 13.35 -5.65
N LYS A 64 -12.20 12.36 -5.22
CA LYS A 64 -13.65 12.51 -4.98
C LYS A 64 -13.96 13.59 -3.94
N LYS A 65 -13.10 13.75 -2.94
CA LYS A 65 -13.21 14.81 -1.91
C LYS A 65 -12.70 16.17 -2.38
N GLY A 66 -12.26 16.29 -3.64
CA GLY A 66 -11.69 17.53 -4.19
C GLY A 66 -10.26 17.83 -3.72
N ASN A 67 -9.64 16.95 -2.94
CA ASN A 67 -8.25 17.13 -2.50
C ASN A 67 -7.29 16.59 -3.57
N TYR A 68 -7.17 17.35 -4.66
CA TYR A 68 -6.39 16.94 -5.84
C TYR A 68 -4.89 16.84 -5.57
N ARG A 69 -4.33 17.66 -4.66
CA ARG A 69 -2.91 17.57 -4.30
C ARG A 69 -2.60 16.28 -3.54
N ALA A 70 -3.45 15.89 -2.58
CA ALA A 70 -3.30 14.60 -1.91
C ALA A 70 -3.52 13.42 -2.86
N ALA A 71 -4.49 13.54 -3.78
CA ALA A 71 -4.70 12.53 -4.82
C ALA A 71 -3.46 12.35 -5.71
N ALA A 72 -2.88 13.45 -6.20
CA ALA A 72 -1.66 13.43 -7.00
C ALA A 72 -0.50 12.76 -6.27
N ASN A 73 -0.32 13.01 -4.97
CA ASN A 73 0.71 12.33 -4.18
C ASN A 73 0.51 10.81 -4.15
N ARG A 74 -0.73 10.34 -3.94
CA ARG A 74 -1.02 8.90 -3.93
C ARG A 74 -0.88 8.27 -5.31
N TYR A 75 -1.34 8.92 -6.37
CA TYR A 75 -1.12 8.44 -7.72
C TYR A 75 0.37 8.41 -8.08
N LYS A 76 1.16 9.39 -7.63
CA LYS A 76 2.61 9.37 -7.80
C LYS A 76 3.24 8.17 -7.10
N GLU A 77 2.87 7.88 -5.85
CA GLU A 77 3.32 6.65 -5.19
C GLU A 77 2.94 5.40 -5.98
N ALA A 78 1.73 5.36 -6.56
CA ALA A 78 1.30 4.25 -7.41
C ALA A 78 2.20 4.05 -8.65
N THR A 79 2.65 5.14 -9.29
CA THR A 79 3.58 5.07 -10.44
C THR A 79 4.98 4.59 -10.05
N LEU A 80 5.38 4.75 -8.78
CA LEU A 80 6.66 4.26 -8.28
C LEU A 80 6.60 2.76 -7.98
N TRP A 81 5.48 2.27 -7.45
CA TRP A 81 5.25 0.83 -7.23
C TRP A 81 5.05 0.05 -8.52
N ASP A 82 4.39 0.64 -9.51
CA ASP A 82 4.22 0.03 -10.83
C ASP A 82 4.44 1.06 -11.94
N PRO A 83 5.68 1.11 -12.49
CA PRO A 83 6.01 1.97 -13.64
C PRO A 83 5.27 1.61 -14.94
N GLY A 84 4.57 0.46 -15.00
CA GLY A 84 3.74 0.03 -16.11
C GLY A 84 2.25 0.33 -15.93
N SER A 85 1.84 0.94 -14.81
CA SER A 85 0.43 1.21 -14.53
C SER A 85 -0.09 2.42 -15.31
N ALA A 86 -0.68 2.17 -16.48
CA ALA A 86 -1.35 3.20 -17.28
C ALA A 86 -2.42 3.95 -16.46
N GLU A 87 -3.20 3.23 -15.64
CA GLU A 87 -4.21 3.84 -14.77
C GLU A 87 -3.60 4.83 -13.78
N ALA A 88 -2.49 4.48 -13.12
CA ALA A 88 -1.83 5.38 -12.18
C ALA A 88 -1.35 6.66 -12.88
N PHE A 89 -0.77 6.55 -14.08
CA PHE A 89 -0.30 7.71 -14.84
C PHE A 89 -1.42 8.63 -15.31
N VAL A 90 -2.54 8.09 -15.84
CA VAL A 90 -3.65 8.95 -16.28
C VAL A 90 -4.30 9.66 -15.09
N LYS A 91 -4.48 8.95 -13.97
CA LYS A 91 -5.03 9.51 -12.73
C LYS A 91 -4.12 10.59 -12.12
N LEU A 92 -2.81 10.37 -12.17
CA LEU A 92 -1.82 11.37 -11.78
C LEU A 92 -1.93 12.62 -12.68
N GLY A 93 -2.01 12.44 -14.00
CA GLY A 93 -2.20 13.53 -14.96
C GLY A 93 -3.47 14.34 -14.68
N GLU A 94 -4.60 13.66 -14.45
CA GLU A 94 -5.87 14.29 -14.09
C GLU A 94 -5.77 15.12 -12.81
N ALA A 95 -5.17 14.56 -11.75
CA ALA A 95 -5.01 15.26 -10.48
C ALA A 95 -4.09 16.48 -10.59
N LEU A 96 -2.99 16.37 -11.33
CA LEU A 96 -2.04 17.46 -11.57
C LEU A 96 -2.65 18.58 -12.41
N GLU A 97 -3.45 18.22 -13.41
CA GLU A 97 -4.23 19.18 -14.21
C GLU A 97 -5.19 19.99 -13.33
N ARG A 98 -5.86 19.34 -12.36
CA ARG A 98 -6.78 20.00 -11.43
C ARG A 98 -6.09 20.96 -10.45
N VAL A 99 -4.79 20.81 -10.21
CA VAL A 99 -3.99 21.75 -9.41
C VAL A 99 -3.16 22.71 -10.27
N HIS A 100 -3.40 22.74 -11.58
CA HIS A 100 -2.70 23.58 -12.56
C HIS A 100 -1.18 23.34 -12.68
N ASP A 101 -0.69 22.16 -12.25
CA ASP A 101 0.69 21.74 -12.49
C ASP A 101 0.79 21.09 -13.88
N PHE A 102 0.63 21.93 -14.91
CA PHE A 102 0.62 21.49 -16.30
C PHE A 102 1.94 20.84 -16.77
N PRO A 103 3.13 21.27 -16.32
CA PRO A 103 4.38 20.58 -16.66
C PRO A 103 4.38 19.13 -16.16
N ALA A 104 4.05 18.89 -14.88
CA ALA A 104 4.02 17.54 -14.33
C ALA A 104 2.86 16.71 -14.91
N ALA A 105 1.69 17.33 -15.11
CA ALA A 105 0.56 16.67 -15.76
C ALA A 105 0.92 16.18 -17.17
N ARG A 106 1.64 17.00 -17.95
CA ARG A 106 2.13 16.63 -19.28
C ARG A 106 3.04 15.40 -19.23
N GLN A 107 3.96 15.33 -18.27
CA GLN A 107 4.83 14.16 -18.10
C GLN A 107 4.03 12.89 -17.79
N ALA A 108 3.06 12.97 -16.86
CA ALA A 108 2.23 11.84 -16.47
C ALA A 108 1.36 11.36 -17.64
N TYR A 109 0.71 12.26 -18.36
CA TYR A 109 -0.08 11.92 -19.54
C TYR A 109 0.78 11.37 -20.69
N THR A 110 1.99 11.90 -20.92
CA THR A 110 2.91 11.31 -21.91
C THR A 110 3.24 9.87 -21.56
N LYS A 111 3.55 9.57 -20.28
CA LYS A 111 3.79 8.19 -19.84
C LYS A 111 2.56 7.29 -19.99
N TYR A 112 1.37 7.79 -19.67
CA TYR A 112 0.14 7.07 -19.94
C TYR A 112 0.01 6.68 -21.43
N LEU A 113 0.24 7.62 -22.35
CA LEU A 113 0.13 7.38 -23.80
C LEU A 113 1.23 6.47 -24.36
N GLU A 114 2.42 6.45 -23.73
CA GLU A 114 3.49 5.50 -24.09
C GLU A 114 3.11 4.05 -23.73
N ILE A 115 2.44 3.86 -22.59
CA ILE A 115 2.02 2.56 -22.08
C ILE A 115 0.74 2.08 -22.79
N ALA A 116 -0.26 2.94 -22.87
CA ALA A 116 -1.57 2.68 -23.46
C ALA A 116 -1.68 3.31 -24.86
N LYS A 117 -0.93 2.77 -25.82
CA LYS A 117 -0.80 3.32 -27.19
C LYS A 117 -2.13 3.43 -27.95
N ASP A 118 -3.08 2.54 -27.64
CA ASP A 118 -4.41 2.48 -28.26
C ASP A 118 -5.53 3.01 -27.35
N ALA A 119 -5.16 3.87 -26.38
CA ALA A 119 -6.12 4.48 -25.47
C ALA A 119 -7.17 5.31 -26.24
N LYS A 120 -8.45 5.00 -26.02
CA LYS A 120 -9.57 5.67 -26.71
C LYS A 120 -9.65 7.17 -26.43
N ASP A 121 -9.07 7.62 -25.33
CA ASP A 121 -9.01 9.00 -24.89
C ASP A 121 -7.69 9.72 -25.26
N ALA A 122 -6.81 9.07 -26.02
CA ALA A 122 -5.50 9.62 -26.40
C ALA A 122 -5.59 10.99 -27.07
N ASP A 123 -6.45 11.13 -28.08
CA ASP A 123 -6.67 12.39 -28.79
C ASP A 123 -7.18 13.50 -27.86
N ALA A 124 -8.04 13.14 -26.90
CA ALA A 124 -8.59 14.10 -25.95
C ALA A 124 -7.50 14.61 -25.00
N ILE A 125 -6.64 13.72 -24.50
CA ILE A 125 -5.50 14.06 -23.65
C ILE A 125 -4.49 14.93 -24.39
N GLN A 126 -4.13 14.58 -25.63
CA GLN A 126 -3.22 15.39 -26.46
C GLN A 126 -3.78 16.80 -26.69
N LYS A 127 -5.08 16.92 -26.98
CA LYS A 127 -5.75 18.22 -27.13
C LYS A 127 -5.75 19.03 -25.84
N ARG A 128 -5.87 18.40 -24.65
CA ARG A 128 -5.72 19.09 -23.36
C ARG A 128 -4.31 19.61 -23.18
N MET A 129 -3.30 18.77 -23.39
CA MET A 129 -1.87 19.11 -23.25
C MET A 129 -1.42 20.26 -24.16
N ALA A 130 -2.02 20.36 -25.36
CA ALA A 130 -1.74 21.41 -26.34
C ALA A 130 -2.27 22.80 -25.93
N LYS A 131 -3.28 22.86 -25.04
CA LYS A 131 -3.85 24.13 -24.55
C LYS A 131 -3.03 24.75 -23.43
N TRP A 132 -2.20 23.97 -22.75
CA TRP A 132 -1.41 24.46 -21.62
C TRP A 132 -0.17 25.23 -22.11
N PRO A 133 0.39 26.11 -21.27
CA PRO A 133 1.65 26.77 -21.56
C PRO A 133 2.72 25.75 -22.00
N LYS A 134 3.50 26.15 -23.01
CA LYS A 134 4.66 25.36 -23.43
C LYS A 134 5.63 25.26 -22.23
N PRO A 135 6.24 24.08 -21.99
CA PRO A 135 7.26 23.99 -20.96
C PRO A 135 8.35 25.01 -21.27
N ALA A 136 8.80 25.77 -20.26
CA ALA A 136 9.93 26.65 -20.42
C ALA A 136 11.11 25.82 -20.92
N SER A 137 11.71 26.21 -22.03
CA SER A 137 12.90 25.57 -22.57
C SER A 137 13.96 25.56 -21.46
N ALA A 138 14.33 24.38 -20.97
CA ALA A 138 15.46 24.23 -20.07
C ALA A 138 16.70 24.75 -20.80
N LYS A 139 17.33 25.80 -20.24
CA LYS A 139 18.63 26.30 -20.68
C LYS A 139 19.74 25.42 -20.14
#